data_AF-A0AAW2U900-F1
#
_entry.id   AF-A0AAW2U900-F1
#
_cell.length_a   1.000
_cell.length_b   1.000
_cell.length_c   1.000
_cell.angle_alpha   90.00
_cell.angle_beta   90.00
_cell.angle_gamma   90.00
#
_symmetry.space_group_name_H-M   'P 1'
#
loop_
_entity.id
_entity.type
_entity.pdbx_description
1 polymer ?
#
loop_
_entity_poly.entity_id
_entity_poly.type
_entity_poly.pdbx_seq_one_letter_code
_entity_poly.pdbx_strand_id
1 'polypeptide(L)'
;MEQRHDSFPAAISDIQQHLATLPSLTLPSPPPQFTPGPSPPPPPPLIATALSPPTPKPPKLQLQPFDGSASLDWVFQAEQYLSLYQIPAEQRLNVVPFSMKGEALSWFMDAY
;
A
#
# COMPACT_ATOMS: atom_id res chain seq x y z
N MET A 1 -42.75 -4.13 19.40
CA MET A 1 -42.00 -4.00 18.13
C MET A 1 -40.54 -4.29 18.44
N GLU A 2 -40.16 -5.56 18.51
CA GLU A 2 -38.85 -6.02 19.01
C GLU A 2 -38.28 -7.11 18.09
N GLN A 3 -38.12 -6.79 16.80
CA GLN A 3 -37.67 -7.74 15.77
C GLN A 3 -36.43 -7.21 15.04
N ARG A 4 -35.41 -6.73 15.76
CA ARG A 4 -34.16 -6.23 15.15
C ARG A 4 -32.84 -6.75 15.73
N HIS A 5 -32.87 -7.62 16.75
CA HIS A 5 -31.64 -8.10 17.41
C HIS A 5 -31.18 -9.51 16.98
N ASP A 6 -31.99 -10.28 16.25
CA ASP A 6 -31.64 -11.66 15.84
C ASP A 6 -30.96 -11.74 14.45
N SER A 7 -30.93 -10.64 13.70
CA SER A 7 -30.45 -10.67 12.29
C SER A 7 -28.92 -10.59 12.15
N PHE A 8 -28.20 -10.21 13.21
CA PHE A 8 -26.74 -10.06 13.16
C PHE A 8 -25.98 -11.39 13.12
N PRO A 9 -26.26 -12.39 13.97
CA PRO A 9 -25.55 -13.68 13.89
C PRO A 9 -25.88 -14.45 12.61
N ALA A 10 -27.10 -14.32 12.09
CA ALA A 10 -27.50 -14.97 10.83
C ALA A 10 -26.74 -14.41 9.62
N ALA A 11 -26.57 -13.08 9.54
CA ALA A 11 -25.82 -12.44 8.46
C ALA A 11 -24.33 -12.81 8.50
N ILE A 12 -23.72 -12.93 9.68
CA ILE A 12 -22.33 -13.36 9.83
C ILE A 12 -22.15 -14.82 9.37
N SER A 13 -23.12 -15.69 9.67
CA SER A 13 -23.06 -17.09 9.25
C SER A 13 -23.18 -17.26 7.74
N ASP A 14 -23.97 -16.43 7.06
CA ASP A 14 -24.12 -16.44 5.60
C ASP A 14 -22.81 -16.04 4.89
N ILE A 15 -22.12 -15.03 5.42
CA ILE A 15 -20.83 -14.56 4.90
C ILE A 15 -19.75 -15.64 5.05
N GLN A 16 -19.72 -16.36 6.18
CA GLN A 16 -18.74 -17.45 6.39
C GLN A 16 -18.94 -18.62 5.41
N GLN A 17 -20.18 -18.93 5.04
CA GLN A 17 -20.49 -19.98 4.05
C GLN A 17 -20.03 -19.60 2.64
N HIS A 18 -20.13 -18.32 2.28
CA HIS A 18 -19.66 -17.83 0.98
C HIS A 18 -18.13 -17.91 0.84
N LEU A 19 -17.36 -17.68 1.91
CA LEU A 19 -15.90 -17.76 1.88
C LEU A 19 -15.37 -19.19 1.71
N ALA A 20 -16.10 -20.19 2.21
CA ALA A 20 -15.74 -21.61 2.08
C ALA A 20 -16.01 -22.19 0.68
N THR A 21 -16.81 -21.50 -0.14
CA THR A 21 -17.25 -21.97 -1.46
C THR A 21 -16.53 -21.23 -2.60
N LEU A 22 -15.34 -20.67 -2.34
CA LEU A 22 -14.50 -20.20 -3.43
C LEU A 22 -13.94 -21.43 -4.18
N PRO A 23 -14.21 -21.56 -5.48
CA PRO A 23 -13.62 -22.64 -6.27
C PRO A 23 -12.10 -22.45 -6.23
N SER A 24 -11.39 -23.40 -5.63
CA SER A 24 -9.96 -23.53 -5.79
C SER A 24 -9.66 -23.54 -7.29
N LEU A 25 -9.08 -22.45 -7.79
CA LEU A 25 -8.50 -22.39 -9.13
C LEU A 25 -7.39 -23.43 -9.18
N THR A 26 -7.76 -24.65 -9.56
CA THR A 26 -6.81 -25.70 -9.89
C THR A 26 -6.03 -25.23 -11.10
N LEU A 27 -4.79 -24.82 -10.84
CA LEU A 27 -3.83 -24.46 -11.88
C LEU A 27 -3.70 -25.65 -12.84
N PRO A 28 -4.01 -25.51 -14.14
CA PRO A 28 -3.75 -26.59 -15.09
C PRO A 28 -2.25 -26.86 -15.13
N SER A 29 -1.92 -28.15 -15.05
CA SER A 29 -0.55 -28.68 -15.16
C SER A 29 0.19 -28.06 -16.35
N PRO A 30 1.47 -27.67 -16.23
CA PRO A 30 2.22 -27.15 -17.35
C PRO A 30 2.37 -28.21 -18.45
N PRO A 31 2.26 -27.83 -19.74
CA PRO A 31 2.47 -28.75 -20.85
C PRO A 31 3.91 -29.29 -20.90
N PRO A 32 4.16 -30.43 -21.58
CA PRO A 32 5.49 -31.02 -21.70
C PRO A 32 6.49 -30.01 -22.29
N GLN A 33 7.64 -29.91 -21.62
CA GLN A 33 8.71 -28.98 -21.95
C GLN A 33 9.30 -29.32 -23.33
N PHE A 34 9.13 -28.43 -24.30
CA PHE A 34 9.96 -28.45 -25.50
C PHE A 34 11.40 -28.17 -25.08
N THR A 35 12.30 -29.10 -25.34
CA THR A 35 13.74 -28.93 -25.08
C THR A 35 14.27 -27.79 -25.97
N PRO A 36 14.86 -26.72 -25.39
CA PRO A 36 15.59 -25.76 -26.19
C PRO A 36 16.86 -26.44 -26.70
N GLY A 37 17.12 -26.34 -28.00
CA GLY A 37 18.42 -26.72 -28.57
C GLY A 37 19.59 -25.99 -27.89
N PRO A 38 20.83 -26.42 -28.13
CA PRO A 38 22.00 -25.82 -27.50
C PRO A 38 22.05 -24.32 -27.81
N SER A 39 21.94 -23.51 -26.76
CA SER A 39 22.04 -22.05 -26.84
C SER A 39 23.47 -21.66 -27.28
N PRO A 40 23.63 -20.64 -28.14
CA PRO A 40 24.95 -20.10 -28.43
C PRO A 40 25.60 -19.58 -27.14
N PRO A 41 26.95 -19.58 -27.05
CA PRO A 41 27.64 -19.07 -25.87
C PRO A 41 27.26 -17.60 -25.64
N PRO A 42 27.09 -17.18 -24.37
CA PRO A 42 26.82 -15.79 -24.05
C PRO A 42 27.96 -14.89 -24.55
N PRO A 43 27.65 -13.69 -25.06
CA PRO A 43 28.70 -12.70 -25.34
C PRO A 43 29.46 -12.35 -24.05
N PRO A 44 30.74 -11.96 -24.13
CA PRO A 44 31.49 -11.49 -22.99
C PRO A 44 30.76 -10.31 -22.32
N PRO A 45 30.87 -10.14 -20.98
CA PRO A 45 30.24 -9.02 -20.31
C PRO A 45 30.87 -7.73 -20.81
N LEU A 46 30.16 -7.01 -21.67
CA LEU A 46 30.41 -5.58 -21.84
C LEU A 46 30.10 -4.96 -20.49
N ILE A 47 31.14 -4.51 -19.79
CA ILE A 47 31.02 -3.66 -18.60
C ILE A 47 30.41 -2.36 -19.11
N ALA A 48 29.09 -2.35 -19.29
CA ALA A 48 28.32 -1.14 -19.44
C ALA A 48 28.39 -0.47 -18.07
N THR A 49 29.33 0.45 -17.90
CA THR A 49 29.29 1.43 -16.82
C THR A 49 28.04 2.27 -17.05
N ALA A 50 26.89 1.76 -16.62
CA ALA A 50 25.63 2.46 -16.63
C ALA A 50 25.77 3.61 -15.64
N LEU A 51 26.23 4.76 -16.15
CA LEU A 51 26.07 6.03 -15.48
C LEU A 51 24.55 6.26 -15.39
N SER A 52 23.95 5.83 -14.28
CA SER A 52 22.55 6.14 -14.00
C SER A 52 22.39 7.66 -14.12
N PRO A 53 21.44 8.16 -14.93
CA PRO A 53 21.24 9.60 -15.03
C PRO A 53 20.96 10.16 -13.63
N PRO A 54 21.49 11.35 -13.29
CA PRO A 54 21.21 11.98 -12.02
C PRO A 54 19.71 12.19 -11.90
N THR A 55 19.08 11.43 -11.01
CA THR A 55 17.66 11.63 -10.71
C THR A 55 17.53 12.98 -9.99
N PRO A 56 16.69 13.90 -10.48
CA PRO A 56 16.48 15.16 -9.80
C PRO A 56 15.94 14.87 -8.39
N LYS A 57 16.65 15.37 -7.38
CA LYS A 57 16.18 15.26 -5.99
C LYS A 57 14.86 16.01 -5.85
N PRO A 58 13.85 15.42 -5.21
CA PRO A 58 12.59 16.11 -4.99
C PRO A 58 12.86 17.43 -4.24
N PRO A 59 12.11 18.50 -4.56
CA PRO A 59 12.17 19.75 -3.82
C PRO A 59 12.01 19.50 -2.32
N LYS A 60 12.71 20.30 -1.51
CA LYS A 60 12.63 20.20 -0.05
C LYS A 60 11.31 20.81 0.44
N LEU A 61 10.23 20.07 0.27
CA LEU A 61 8.90 20.41 0.76
C LEU A 61 8.83 20.09 2.25
N GLN A 62 8.16 20.94 3.02
CA GLN A 62 7.89 20.68 4.43
C GLN A 62 6.38 20.62 4.64
N LEU A 63 5.92 19.55 5.27
CA LEU A 63 4.52 19.43 5.66
C LEU A 63 4.25 20.39 6.83
N GLN A 64 3.16 21.16 6.73
CA GLN A 64 2.78 22.09 7.80
C GLN A 64 2.25 21.31 9.02
N PRO A 65 2.47 21.78 10.26
CA PRO A 65 1.91 21.14 11.44
C PRO A 65 0.38 21.20 11.47
N PHE A 66 -0.29 20.08 11.70
CA PHE A 66 -1.74 19.96 11.78
C PHE A 66 -2.25 19.97 13.21
N ASP A 67 -3.10 20.94 13.57
CA ASP A 67 -3.78 20.98 14.87
C ASP A 67 -5.21 20.39 14.88
N GLY A 68 -5.76 20.07 13.70
CA GLY A 68 -7.18 19.73 13.54
C GLY A 68 -7.92 20.68 12.59
N SER A 69 -7.41 21.90 12.41
CA SER A 69 -7.97 22.91 11.51
C SER A 69 -7.65 22.64 10.03
N ALA A 70 -8.58 22.98 9.12
CA ALA A 70 -8.42 22.85 7.66
C ALA A 70 -7.98 21.44 7.19
N SER A 71 -8.66 20.40 7.70
CA SER A 71 -8.31 18.99 7.48
C SER A 71 -8.20 18.58 6.01
N LEU A 72 -9.08 19.07 5.13
CA LEU A 72 -9.06 18.73 3.70
C LEU A 72 -7.80 19.25 3.00
N ASP A 73 -7.47 20.54 3.18
CA ASP A 73 -6.27 21.15 2.63
C ASP A 73 -5.01 20.43 3.13
N TRP A 74 -4.98 20.11 4.42
CA TRP A 74 -3.83 19.44 5.01
C TRP A 74 -3.66 18.01 4.49
N VAL A 75 -4.74 17.22 4.39
CA VAL A 75 -4.68 15.86 3.83
C VAL A 75 -4.18 15.88 2.39
N PHE A 76 -4.62 16.85 1.58
CA PHE A 76 -4.12 17.00 0.22
C PHE A 76 -2.60 17.29 0.22
N GLN A 77 -2.13 18.20 1.06
CA GLN A 77 -0.71 18.49 1.20
C GLN A 77 0.10 17.29 1.69
N ALA A 78 -0.44 16.53 2.66
CA ALA A 78 0.18 15.33 3.19
C ALA A 78 0.31 14.25 2.12
N GLU A 79 -0.75 13.98 1.35
CA GLU A 79 -0.69 13.00 0.24
C GLU A 79 0.33 13.41 -0.83
N GLN A 80 0.39 14.70 -1.19
CA GLN A 80 1.41 15.21 -2.12
C GLN A 80 2.83 15.04 -1.57
N TYR A 81 3.04 15.35 -0.29
CA TYR A 81 4.32 15.14 0.39
C TYR A 81 4.73 13.65 0.38
N LEU A 82 3.82 12.77 0.78
CA LEU A 82 4.06 11.32 0.82
C LEU A 82 4.36 10.76 -0.57
N SER A 83 3.65 11.22 -1.60
CA SER A 83 3.87 10.84 -3.00
C SER A 83 5.22 11.34 -3.53
N LEU A 84 5.55 12.61 -3.27
CA LEU A 84 6.80 13.23 -3.70
C LEU A 84 8.04 12.53 -3.11
N TYR A 85 7.96 12.14 -1.84
CA TYR A 85 9.02 11.40 -1.15
C TYR A 85 8.92 9.87 -1.31
N GLN A 86 7.96 9.37 -2.09
CA GLN A 86 7.71 7.95 -2.33
C GLN A 86 7.63 7.14 -1.02
N ILE A 87 6.93 7.67 -0.02
CA ILE A 87 6.77 7.02 1.28
C ILE A 87 5.76 5.88 1.13
N PRO A 88 6.16 4.61 1.37
CA PRO A 88 5.28 3.45 1.21
C PRO A 88 4.18 3.47 2.27
N ALA A 89 3.02 2.90 1.92
CA ALA A 89 1.80 2.97 2.73
C ALA A 89 2.01 2.52 4.19
N GLU A 90 2.77 1.45 4.38
CA GLU A 90 3.10 0.88 5.70
C GLU A 90 3.90 1.86 6.59
N GLN A 91 4.70 2.73 5.98
CA GLN A 91 5.50 3.72 6.70
C GLN A 91 4.75 5.05 6.90
N ARG A 92 3.67 5.31 6.16
CA ARG A 92 2.91 6.56 6.27
C ARG A 92 2.40 6.78 7.69
N LEU A 93 1.87 5.74 8.34
CA LEU A 93 1.36 5.81 9.71
C LEU A 93 2.44 6.17 10.74
N ASN A 94 3.71 5.88 10.45
CA ASN A 94 4.82 6.29 11.29
C ASN A 94 5.25 7.73 11.02
N VAL A 95 5.13 8.22 9.78
CA VAL A 95 5.62 9.55 9.36
C VAL A 95 4.60 10.66 9.64
N VAL A 96 3.32 10.39 9.37
CA VAL A 96 2.23 11.36 9.48
C VAL A 96 2.09 11.99 10.88
N PRO A 97 2.23 11.25 12.00
CA PRO A 97 2.09 11.81 13.35
C PRO A 97 3.14 12.86 13.68
N PHE A 98 4.33 12.81 13.07
CA PHE A 98 5.37 13.83 13.27
C PHE A 98 4.95 15.22 12.76
N SER A 99 3.95 15.27 11.87
CA SER A 99 3.39 16.52 11.35
C SER A 99 2.09 16.90 12.04
N MET A 100 1.65 16.16 13.07
CA MET A 100 0.48 16.47 13.88
C MET A 100 0.89 17.13 15.20
N LYS A 101 0.02 17.96 15.76
CA LYS A 101 0.22 18.62 17.05
C LYS A 101 -1.10 18.79 17.80
N GLY A 102 -1.01 19.04 19.10
CA GLY A 102 -2.16 19.39 19.94
C GLY A 102 -3.23 18.31 19.95
N GLU A 103 -4.48 18.71 19.76
CA GLU A 103 -5.63 17.80 19.82
C GLU A 103 -5.51 16.69 18.77
N ALA A 104 -5.24 17.03 17.50
CA ALA A 104 -5.13 16.05 16.41
C ALA A 104 -4.13 14.91 16.71
N LEU A 105 -3.00 15.21 17.35
CA LEU A 105 -2.04 14.17 17.76
C LEU A 105 -2.60 13.30 18.89
N SER A 106 -3.31 13.90 19.85
CA SER A 106 -3.95 13.14 20.93
C SER A 106 -5.00 12.16 20.43
N TRP A 107 -5.82 12.58 19.46
CA TRP A 107 -6.79 11.70 18.79
C TRP A 107 -6.10 10.53 18.06
N PHE A 108 -4.99 10.81 17.38
CA PHE A 108 -4.22 9.77 16.68
C PHE A 108 -3.65 8.73 17.64
N MET A 109 -3.18 9.17 18.81
CA MET A 109 -2.64 8.27 19.84
C MET A 109 -3.72 7.46 20.55
N ASP A 110 -4.91 8.02 20.75
CA ASP A 110 -6.05 7.32 21.37
C ASP A 110 -6.67 6.25 20.45
N ALA A 111 -6.57 6.44 19.13
CA ALA A 111 -7.06 5.48 18.14
C ALA A 111 -6.20 4.21 18.01
N TYR A 112 -5.10 4.09 18.75
CA TYR A 112 -4.13 2.98 18.73
C TYR A 112 -4.08 2.25 20.07
#